data_AF-A0A8S1A5M6-F1
#
_entry.id   AF-A0A8S1A5M6-F1
#
_cell.length_a   1.000
_cell.length_b   1.000
_cell.length_c   1.000
_cell.angle_alpha   90.00
_cell.angle_beta   90.00
_cell.angle_gamma   90.00
#
_symmetry.space_group_name_H-M   'P 1'
#
loop_
_entity.id
_entity.type
_entity.pdbx_description
1 polymer ?
#
loop_
_entity_poly.entity_id
_entity_poly.type
_entity_poly.pdbx_seq_one_letter_code
_entity_poly.pdbx_strand_id
1 'polypeptide(L)'
;MSVVLATVRARSNIAVAFASSGIAATLLEGCPTAHSVLKLPLNLQTIEEPTCNITKNSAMAKVLSASKIIIWDECTMAHKRALEALNRTLKDLRNDSRCFGGAMILLSGDFRQTLPVIPRSTAADKINACLK
;
A
#
# COMPACT_ATOMS: atom_id res chain seq x y z
N MET A 1 7.75 -11.46 -7.00
CA MET A 1 6.86 -11.43 -5.81
C MET A 1 6.11 -12.73 -5.53
N SER A 2 5.60 -13.44 -6.54
CA SER A 2 4.80 -14.68 -6.36
C SER A 2 5.46 -15.73 -5.46
N VAL A 3 6.77 -15.96 -5.59
CA VAL A 3 7.51 -16.91 -4.74
C VAL A 3 7.49 -16.52 -3.26
N VAL A 4 7.62 -15.23 -2.94
CA VAL A 4 7.57 -14.74 -1.55
C VAL A 4 6.17 -14.94 -0.97
N LEU A 5 5.13 -14.59 -1.75
CA LEU A 5 3.75 -14.78 -1.35
C LEU A 5 3.44 -16.26 -1.11
N ALA A 6 3.84 -17.14 -2.04
CA ALA A 6 3.68 -18.59 -1.92
C ALA A 6 4.43 -19.16 -0.72
N THR A 7 5.66 -18.70 -0.46
CA THR A 7 6.48 -19.17 0.67
C THR A 7 5.86 -18.79 2.01
N VAL A 8 5.31 -17.58 2.13
CA VAL A 8 4.67 -17.13 3.38
C VAL A 8 3.34 -17.84 3.61
N ARG A 9 2.54 -18.04 2.55
CA ARG A 9 1.30 -18.82 2.59
C ARG A 9 1.56 -20.29 2.93
N ALA A 10 2.63 -20.88 2.41
CA ALA A 10 3.05 -22.26 2.73
C ALA A 10 3.43 -22.45 4.21
N ARG A 11 3.76 -21.37 4.92
CA ARG A 11 4.02 -21.36 6.36
C ARG A 11 2.78 -21.02 7.20
N SER A 12 1.58 -21.15 6.63
CA SER A 12 0.28 -20.83 7.26
C SER A 12 0.15 -19.40 7.79
N ASN A 13 0.95 -18.45 7.28
CA ASN A 13 0.84 -17.05 7.63
C ASN A 13 -0.02 -16.31 6.60
N ILE A 14 -0.76 -15.29 7.07
CA ILE A 14 -1.53 -14.42 6.17
C ILE A 14 -0.56 -13.45 5.51
N ALA A 15 -0.53 -13.48 4.17
CA ALA A 15 0.21 -12.56 3.34
C ALA A 15 -0.74 -11.83 2.39
N VAL A 16 -0.66 -10.50 2.39
CA VAL A 16 -1.48 -9.63 1.54
C VAL A 16 -0.57 -9.04 0.47
N ALA A 17 -1.01 -9.08 -0.78
CA ALA A 17 -0.32 -8.46 -1.90
C ALA A 17 -1.28 -7.60 -2.71
N PHE A 18 -0.80 -6.43 -3.14
CA PHE A 18 -1.51 -5.52 -4.04
C PHE A 18 -0.53 -4.71 -4.87
N ALA A 19 -1.00 -4.14 -5.98
CA ALA A 19 -0.17 -3.37 -6.92
C ALA A 19 -0.72 -1.96 -7.14
N SER A 20 0.14 -0.98 -7.48
CA SER A 20 -0.32 0.39 -7.73
C SER A 20 -1.18 0.55 -8.99
N SER A 21 -1.01 -0.30 -10.00
CA SER A 21 -1.75 -0.26 -11.27
C SER A 21 -2.48 -1.57 -11.57
N GLY A 22 -3.54 -1.52 -12.39
CA GLY A 22 -4.31 -2.70 -12.82
C GLY A 22 -3.50 -3.70 -13.66
N ILE A 23 -2.56 -3.19 -14.46
CA ILE A 23 -1.68 -4.02 -15.29
C ILE A 23 -0.69 -4.78 -14.39
N ALA A 24 -0.06 -4.09 -13.43
CA ALA A 24 0.83 -4.72 -12.46
C ALA A 24 0.08 -5.76 -11.59
N ALA A 25 -1.16 -5.45 -11.20
CA ALA A 25 -2.05 -6.37 -10.51
C ALA A 25 -2.30 -7.68 -11.30
N THR A 26 -2.44 -7.59 -12.62
CA THR A 26 -2.63 -8.77 -13.49
C THR A 26 -1.40 -9.67 -13.52
N LEU A 27 -0.20 -9.08 -13.49
CA LEU A 27 1.07 -9.81 -13.47
C LEU A 27 1.32 -10.56 -12.14
N LEU A 28 0.64 -10.14 -11.09
CA LEU A 28 0.82 -10.62 -9.72
C LEU A 28 -0.37 -11.50 -9.31
N GLU A 29 -0.53 -12.68 -9.91
CA GLU A 29 -1.65 -13.62 -9.62
C GLU A 29 -3.05 -12.96 -9.59
N GLY A 30 -3.26 -11.85 -10.32
CA GLY A 30 -4.53 -11.10 -10.26
C GLY A 30 -4.79 -10.41 -8.90
N CYS A 31 -3.75 -10.02 -8.17
CA CYS A 31 -3.88 -9.27 -6.92
C CYS A 31 -4.69 -7.97 -7.14
N PRO A 32 -5.44 -7.49 -6.15
CA PRO A 32 -6.20 -6.24 -6.33
C PRO A 32 -5.27 -5.03 -6.35
N THR A 33 -5.77 -3.90 -6.85
CA THR A 33 -4.99 -2.64 -6.84
C THR A 33 -4.92 -2.03 -5.43
N ALA A 34 -3.86 -1.27 -5.16
CA ALA A 34 -3.69 -0.54 -3.91
C ALA A 34 -4.88 0.37 -3.62
N HIS A 35 -5.43 1.05 -4.63
CA HIS A 35 -6.64 1.87 -4.47
C HIS A 35 -7.85 1.05 -4.03
N SER A 36 -8.05 -0.14 -4.60
CA SER A 36 -9.17 -1.03 -4.22
C SER A 36 -9.03 -1.59 -2.81
N VAL A 37 -7.82 -2.00 -2.43
CA VAL A 37 -7.55 -2.60 -1.11
C VAL A 37 -7.56 -1.56 0.00
N LEU A 38 -6.87 -0.44 -0.24
CA LEU A 38 -6.65 0.59 0.76
C LEU A 38 -7.77 1.64 0.80
N LYS A 39 -8.70 1.62 -0.18
CA LYS A 39 -9.75 2.64 -0.31
C LYS A 39 -9.18 4.05 -0.10
N LEU A 40 -8.07 4.33 -0.79
CA LEU A 40 -7.36 5.60 -0.63
C LEU A 40 -8.28 6.74 -1.09
N PRO A 41 -8.36 7.85 -0.33
CA PRO A 41 -9.09 9.03 -0.77
C PRO A 41 -8.49 9.57 -2.07
N LEU A 42 -9.31 10.06 -3.01
CA LEU A 42 -8.80 10.63 -4.26
C LEU A 42 -8.01 11.93 -4.03
N ASN A 43 -8.28 12.63 -2.92
CA ASN A 43 -7.66 13.90 -2.54
C ASN A 43 -6.49 13.70 -1.57
N LEU A 44 -5.62 12.72 -1.81
CA LEU A 44 -4.47 12.45 -0.92
C LEU A 44 -3.58 13.68 -0.70
N GLN A 45 -3.54 14.65 -1.62
CA GLN A 45 -2.65 15.81 -1.56
C GLN A 45 -3.06 16.88 -0.55
N THR A 46 -4.36 17.01 -0.26
CA THR A 46 -4.91 18.08 0.58
C THR A 46 -5.14 17.66 2.02
N ILE A 47 -5.05 16.36 2.32
CA ILE A 47 -5.28 15.82 3.66
C ILE A 47 -3.94 15.76 4.42
N GLU A 48 -3.82 16.50 5.52
CA GLU A 48 -2.63 16.51 6.37
C GLU A 48 -2.37 15.16 7.04
N GLU A 49 -3.44 14.48 7.49
CA GLU A 49 -3.39 13.16 8.11
C GLU A 49 -4.18 12.13 7.29
N PRO A 50 -3.66 11.70 6.13
CA PRO A 50 -4.38 10.76 5.28
C PRO A 50 -4.51 9.42 5.99
N THR A 51 -5.70 8.82 5.91
CA THR A 51 -6.00 7.47 6.38
C THR A 51 -6.69 6.69 5.26
N CYS A 52 -6.52 5.37 5.27
CA CYS A 52 -7.27 4.48 4.39
C CYS A 52 -8.74 4.46 4.83
N ASN A 53 -9.70 4.57 3.91
CA ASN A 53 -11.13 4.52 4.23
C ASN A 53 -11.61 3.08 4.48
N ILE A 54 -11.00 2.43 5.46
CA ILE A 54 -11.27 1.05 5.87
C ILE A 54 -11.86 1.10 7.28
N THR A 55 -13.09 0.62 7.42
CA THR A 55 -13.73 0.49 8.73
C THR A 55 -13.15 -0.70 9.48
N LYS A 56 -12.93 -0.57 10.80
CA LYS A 56 -12.38 -1.63 11.67
C LYS A 56 -13.13 -2.97 11.58
N ASN A 57 -14.43 -2.91 11.31
CA ASN A 57 -15.30 -4.09 11.22
C ASN A 57 -15.32 -4.74 9.82
N SER A 58 -14.65 -4.16 8.83
CA SER A 58 -14.63 -4.71 7.46
C SER A 58 -13.82 -6.02 7.38
N ALA A 59 -14.17 -6.86 6.40
CA ALA A 59 -13.39 -8.08 6.12
C ALA A 59 -11.92 -7.76 5.80
N MET A 60 -11.68 -6.67 5.06
CA MET A 60 -10.33 -6.23 4.73
C MET A 60 -9.54 -5.79 5.97
N ALA A 61 -10.17 -5.08 6.91
CA ALA A 61 -9.54 -4.71 8.17
C ALA A 61 -9.06 -5.94 8.95
N LYS A 62 -9.88 -7.00 9.03
CA LYS A 62 -9.51 -8.26 9.68
C LYS A 62 -8.34 -8.95 9.00
N VAL A 63 -8.31 -8.95 7.67
CA VAL A 63 -7.19 -9.53 6.89
C VAL A 63 -5.91 -8.70 7.10
N LEU A 64 -6.00 -7.37 7.07
CA LEU A 64 -4.87 -6.48 7.27
C LEU A 64 -4.33 -6.55 8.71
N SER A 65 -5.19 -6.65 9.72
CA SER A 65 -4.77 -6.78 11.11
C SER A 65 -4.09 -8.12 11.39
N ALA A 66 -4.57 -9.22 10.80
CA ALA A 66 -4.01 -10.56 10.96
C ALA A 66 -2.81 -10.86 10.04
N SER A 67 -2.55 -10.02 9.03
CA SER A 67 -1.45 -10.22 8.09
C SER A 67 -0.07 -10.14 8.75
N LYS A 68 0.85 -11.02 8.37
CA LYS A 68 2.25 -10.95 8.84
C LYS A 68 3.11 -10.11 7.90
N ILE A 69 2.82 -10.18 6.62
CA ILE A 69 3.48 -9.43 5.57
C ILE A 69 2.44 -8.77 4.66
N ILE A 70 2.70 -7.52 4.30
CA ILE A 70 1.97 -6.78 3.29
C ILE A 70 2.95 -6.40 2.20
N ILE A 71 2.58 -6.72 0.97
CA ILE A 71 3.44 -6.61 -0.19
C ILE A 71 2.80 -5.61 -1.15
N TRP A 72 3.53 -4.55 -1.52
CA TRP A 72 3.07 -3.51 -2.42
C TRP A 72 3.98 -3.45 -3.65
N ASP A 73 3.45 -3.84 -4.80
CA ASP A 73 4.16 -3.78 -6.08
C ASP A 73 3.91 -2.47 -6.84
N GLU A 74 4.91 -2.03 -7.59
CA GLU A 74 4.96 -0.71 -8.22
C GLU A 74 4.69 0.44 -7.24
N CYS A 75 5.22 0.35 -6.01
CA CYS A 75 5.00 1.36 -4.97
C CYS A 75 5.54 2.73 -5.38
N THR A 76 6.51 2.80 -6.29
CA THR A 76 7.12 4.04 -6.81
C THR A 76 6.13 4.94 -7.55
N MET A 77 5.06 4.35 -8.11
CA MET A 77 3.96 5.09 -8.72
C MET A 77 2.99 5.68 -7.69
N ALA A 78 3.05 5.23 -6.43
CA ALA A 78 2.17 5.70 -5.37
C ALA A 78 2.72 6.98 -4.73
N HIS A 79 1.82 7.89 -4.37
CA HIS A 79 2.16 9.09 -3.63
C HIS A 79 2.64 8.72 -2.22
N LYS A 80 3.68 9.37 -1.68
CA LYS A 80 4.22 9.08 -0.32
C LYS A 80 3.15 9.07 0.78
N ARG A 81 2.19 10.00 0.69
CA ARG A 81 0.99 10.09 1.56
C ARG A 81 0.14 8.81 1.57
N ALA A 82 0.14 8.03 0.50
CA ALA A 82 -0.55 6.73 0.49
C ALA A 82 0.14 5.70 1.40
N LEU A 83 1.48 5.73 1.46
CA LEU A 83 2.25 4.90 2.40
C LEU A 83 2.05 5.38 3.84
N GLU A 84 1.99 6.69 4.08
CA GLU A 84 1.66 7.24 5.39
C GLU A 84 0.25 6.86 5.84
N ALA A 85 -0.72 6.88 4.93
CA ALA A 85 -2.09 6.44 5.19
C ALA A 85 -2.14 4.96 5.58
N LEU A 86 -1.43 4.11 4.84
CA LEU A 86 -1.29 2.70 5.16
C LEU A 86 -0.68 2.50 6.57
N ASN A 87 0.39 3.23 6.88
CA ASN A 87 1.04 3.18 8.19
C ASN A 87 0.06 3.55 9.31
N ARG A 88 -0.63 4.69 9.20
CA ARG A 88 -1.61 5.14 10.21
C ARG A 88 -2.74 4.14 10.38
N THR A 89 -3.31 3.67 9.28
CA THR A 89 -4.41 2.68 9.32
C THR A 89 -3.96 1.37 9.96
N LEU A 90 -2.76 0.85 9.65
CA LEU A 90 -2.30 -0.39 10.29
C LEU A 90 -2.02 -0.23 11.78
N LYS A 91 -1.50 0.92 12.22
CA LYS A 91 -1.37 1.22 13.65
C LYS A 91 -2.72 1.19 14.36
N ASP A 92 -3.74 1.80 13.77
CA ASP A 92 -5.10 1.85 14.31
C ASP A 92 -5.81 0.48 14.28
N LEU A 93 -5.66 -0.28 13.20
CA LEU A 93 -6.24 -1.61 13.05
C LEU A 93 -5.62 -2.65 13.99
N ARG A 94 -4.34 -2.51 14.33
CA ARG A 94 -3.60 -3.44 15.19
C ARG A 94 -3.46 -2.97 16.63
N ASN A 95 -3.88 -1.73 16.91
CA ASN A 95 -3.68 -1.07 18.19
C ASN A 95 -2.20 -1.10 18.65
N ASP A 96 -1.29 -0.82 17.71
CA ASP A 96 0.16 -0.90 17.91
C ASP A 96 0.83 0.33 17.30
N SER A 97 1.61 1.06 18.10
CA SER A 97 2.25 2.33 17.70
C SER A 97 3.53 2.15 16.87
N ARG A 98 4.06 0.93 16.76
CA ARG A 98 5.22 0.61 15.92
C ARG A 98 4.92 0.88 14.45
N CYS A 99 5.96 1.07 13.63
CA CYS A 99 5.79 1.26 12.19
C CYS A 99 4.91 0.16 11.58
N PHE A 100 3.89 0.57 10.82
CA PHE A 100 2.87 -0.27 10.20
C PHE A 100 2.16 -1.23 11.19
N GLY A 101 2.03 -0.83 12.46
CA GLY A 101 1.47 -1.67 13.52
C GLY A 101 2.24 -2.98 13.72
N GLY A 102 3.56 -2.96 13.49
CA GLY A 102 4.42 -4.14 13.57
C GLY A 102 4.32 -5.10 12.37
N ALA A 103 3.60 -4.73 11.31
CA ALA A 103 3.55 -5.50 10.07
C ALA A 103 4.88 -5.41 9.31
N MET A 104 5.31 -6.51 8.69
CA MET A 104 6.38 -6.44 7.69
C MET A 104 5.82 -5.89 6.38
N ILE A 105 6.43 -4.83 5.86
CA ILE A 105 6.07 -4.26 4.55
C ILE A 105 7.18 -4.59 3.56
N LEU A 106 6.81 -5.20 2.42
CA LEU A 106 7.70 -5.38 1.27
C LEU A 106 7.23 -4.45 0.16
N LEU A 107 8.01 -3.40 -0.08
CA LEU A 107 7.80 -2.46 -1.18
C LEU A 107 8.67 -2.87 -2.37
N SER A 108 8.07 -2.90 -3.55
CA SER A 108 8.72 -3.20 -4.82
C SER A 108 8.34 -2.14 -5.84
N GLY A 109 9.27 -1.81 -6.72
CA GLY A 109 9.07 -0.87 -7.81
C GLY A 109 10.41 -0.38 -8.33
N ASP A 110 10.41 0.12 -9.57
CA ASP A 110 11.59 0.73 -10.16
C ASP A 110 11.49 2.26 -10.05
N PHE A 111 12.39 2.87 -9.28
CA PHE A 111 12.45 4.34 -9.15
C PHE A 111 12.94 5.04 -10.41
N ARG A 112 13.49 4.28 -11.38
CA ARG A 112 13.83 4.77 -12.72
C ARG A 112 12.65 4.66 -13.69
N GLN A 113 11.56 4.01 -13.28
CA GLN A 113 10.28 4.01 -13.99
C GLN A 113 9.36 5.13 -13.50
N THR A 114 8.19 5.26 -14.12
CA THR A 114 7.24 6.38 -14.01
C THR A 114 7.05 6.91 -12.58
N LEU A 115 7.30 8.22 -12.39
CA LEU A 115 7.01 8.95 -11.14
C LEU A 115 5.50 8.97 -10.84
N PRO A 116 5.08 9.26 -9.59
CA PRO A 116 3.67 9.42 -9.25
C PRO A 116 2.97 10.40 -10.19
N VAL A 117 1.86 9.96 -10.78
CA VAL A 117 1.10 10.78 -11.73
C VAL A 117 0.21 11.74 -10.93
N ILE A 118 0.58 13.02 -10.95
CA ILE A 118 -0.23 14.10 -10.39
C ILE A 118 -0.78 14.96 -11.53
N PRO A 119 -2.11 15.00 -11.75
CA PRO A 119 -2.70 15.88 -12.76
C PRO A 119 -2.34 17.34 -12.48
N ARG A 120 -1.86 18.06 -13.50
CA ARG A 120 -1.52 19.50 -13.42
C ARG A 120 -0.41 19.87 -12.41
N SER A 121 0.50 18.93 -12.12
CA SER A 121 1.65 19.16 -11.22
C SER A 121 2.83 19.86 -11.87
N THR A 122 3.58 20.63 -11.07
CA THR A 122 4.94 21.06 -11.40
C THR A 122 5.95 19.92 -11.18
N ALA A 123 7.19 20.07 -11.68
CA ALA A 123 8.26 19.11 -11.42
C ALA A 123 8.56 18.98 -9.91
N ALA A 124 8.47 20.09 -9.17
CA ALA A 124 8.65 20.10 -7.71
C ALA A 124 7.56 19.30 -6.99
N ASP A 125 6.31 19.39 -7.44
CA ASP A 125 5.20 18.61 -6.85
C ASP A 125 5.37 17.11 -7.07
N LYS A 126 5.87 16.71 -8.26
CA LYS A 126 6.19 15.31 -8.55
C LYS A 126 7.30 14.78 -7.64
N ILE A 127 8.35 15.57 -7.42
CA ILE A 127 9.44 15.21 -6.51
C ILE A 127 8.91 15.10 -5.07
N ASN A 128 8.11 16.07 -4.61
CA ASN A 128 7.52 16.07 -3.28
C ASN A 128 6.56 14.90 -3.03
N ALA A 129 5.95 14.35 -4.09
CA ALA A 129 5.08 13.19 -4.01
C ALA A 129 5.82 11.84 -4.00
N CYS A 130 7.09 11.82 -4.41
CA CYS A 130 7.90 10.61 -4.44
C CYS A 130 8.19 10.09 -3.03
N LEU A 131 8.47 8.79 -2.96
CA LEU A 131 8.85 8.09 -1.74
C LEU A 131 10.30 8.35 -1.28
N LYS A 132 11.10 9.09 -2.07
CA LYS A 132 12.54 9.30 -1.86
C LYS A 132 12.86 10.63 -1.20
#